data_AF-A0A7M7TAQ6-F1
#
_entry.id   AF-A0A7M7TAQ6-F1
#
_cell.length_a   1.000
_cell.length_b   1.000
_cell.length_c   1.000
_cell.angle_alpha   90.00
_cell.angle_beta   90.00
_cell.angle_gamma   90.00
#
_symmetry.space_group_name_H-M   'P 1'
#
loop_
_entity.id
_entity.type
_entity.pdbx_description
1 polymer ?
#
loop_
_entity_poly.entity_id
_entity_poly.type
_entity_poly.pdbx_seq_one_letter_code
_entity_poly.pdbx_strand_id
1 'polypeptide(L)'
;MGCIASSPNVKVPWTLSSLTRYEWLEWRKCFLTFMEHKYIPPYKQTRKFFEYIGFLGEEIANDYLYFEESRSETNLVTLLFKFDVYFMFAGVTKPNYQSIEEYILLLQCVAEQTGNNKNIEKVIKEKILQDFKCDNTFNQIKSRILMPCITNYETLALHELIFLWNECERPVELQQYMLHLQNGKNTSQCLPKTSCSFCGRHHVSMKCYAAGQKCYNCGELNHYARCCAKTYVADCPNCGSSHAQSKCPAFGKKCSRCKQMNHFSWKCFREIIQSCIFCGKSHINSRQMCTANEKRCSNCDRIGHFANMCYRHRNVRSGR
;
A
#
# COMPACT_ATOMS: atom_id res chain seq x y z
N MET A 1 29.80 48.04 24.51
CA MET A 1 30.26 46.67 24.82
C MET A 1 29.11 45.73 24.48
N GLY A 2 29.22 45.00 23.37
CA GLY A 2 28.19 44.04 22.96
C GLY A 2 28.42 42.72 23.71
N CYS A 3 27.44 42.30 24.51
CA CYS A 3 27.42 40.96 25.06
C CYS A 3 27.31 39.96 23.91
N ILE A 4 28.41 39.27 23.63
CA ILE A 4 28.41 38.09 22.77
C ILE A 4 27.62 37.03 23.55
N ALA A 5 26.36 36.84 23.19
CA ALA A 5 25.57 35.73 23.69
C ALA A 5 26.28 34.44 23.27
N SER A 6 26.85 33.74 24.24
CA SER A 6 27.41 32.40 24.07
C SER A 6 26.34 31.50 23.48
N SER A 7 26.52 31.06 22.23
CA SER A 7 25.62 30.12 21.57
C SER A 7 25.45 28.88 22.48
N PRO A 8 24.22 28.44 22.77
CA PRO A 8 24.01 27.26 23.60
C PRO A 8 24.74 26.06 22.96
N ASN A 9 25.45 25.30 23.80
CA ASN A 9 26.24 24.15 23.36
C ASN A 9 25.29 23.07 22.81
N VAL A 10 25.07 23.04 21.50
CA VAL A 10 24.10 22.12 20.87
C VAL A 10 24.61 20.69 20.97
N LYS A 11 23.83 19.84 21.63
CA LYS A 11 24.12 18.42 21.81
C LYS A 11 24.30 17.74 20.45
N VAL A 12 25.41 17.01 20.29
CA VAL A 12 25.66 16.19 19.10
C VAL A 12 24.86 14.90 19.22
N PRO A 13 24.20 14.41 18.15
CA PRO A 13 23.52 13.12 18.15
C PRO A 13 24.51 11.98 18.44
N TRP A 14 24.11 11.07 19.33
CA TRP A 14 24.85 9.82 19.60
C TRP A 14 24.44 8.74 18.59
N THR A 15 25.15 7.62 18.51
CA THR A 15 24.69 6.46 17.73
C THR A 15 23.61 5.71 18.49
N LEU A 16 22.57 5.21 17.81
CA LEU A 16 21.57 4.35 18.47
C LEU A 16 22.25 3.13 19.09
N SER A 17 21.78 2.73 20.28
CA SER A 17 22.34 1.64 21.08
C SER A 17 21.33 0.54 21.42
N SER A 18 20.03 0.82 21.28
CA SER A 18 18.93 -0.12 21.53
C SER A 18 17.81 0.04 20.52
N LEU A 19 16.90 -0.93 20.49
CA LEU A 19 15.68 -0.89 19.68
C LEU A 19 14.49 -0.28 20.44
N THR A 20 14.75 0.52 21.48
CA THR A 20 13.68 1.09 22.29
C THR A 20 13.08 2.34 21.65
N ARG A 21 11.75 2.45 21.72
CA ARG A 21 11.02 3.63 21.24
C ARG A 21 11.43 4.91 21.97
N TYR A 22 11.73 4.81 23.27
CA TYR A 22 12.18 5.94 24.06
C TYR A 22 13.50 6.53 23.52
N GLU A 23 14.50 5.67 23.28
CA GLU A 23 15.78 6.13 22.72
C GLU A 23 15.58 6.75 21.33
N TRP A 24 14.74 6.16 20.48
CA TRP A 24 14.42 6.73 19.17
C TRP A 24 13.89 8.16 19.26
N LEU A 25 12.92 8.41 20.16
CA LEU A 25 12.30 9.73 20.29
C LEU A 25 13.31 10.79 20.76
N GLU A 26 14.14 10.44 21.75
CA GLU A 26 15.20 11.33 22.25
C GLU A 26 16.29 11.58 21.21
N TRP A 27 16.71 10.53 20.50
CA TRP A 27 17.69 10.62 19.41
C TRP A 27 17.17 11.51 18.28
N ARG A 28 15.93 11.28 17.81
CA ARG A 28 15.29 12.05 16.74
C ARG A 28 15.17 13.52 17.09
N LYS A 29 14.76 13.85 18.31
CA LYS A 29 14.68 15.22 18.81
C LYS A 29 16.05 15.90 18.82
N CYS A 30 17.08 15.20 19.32
CA CYS A 30 18.45 15.67 19.31
C CYS A 30 18.96 15.92 17.88
N PHE A 31 18.77 14.95 16.99
CA PHE A 31 19.16 15.01 15.59
C PHE A 31 18.53 16.20 14.86
N LEU A 32 17.21 16.39 14.97
CA LEU A 32 16.53 17.52 14.32
C LEU A 32 17.02 18.88 14.83
N THR A 33 17.20 19.02 16.15
CA THR A 33 17.75 20.24 16.76
C THR A 33 19.16 20.55 16.24
N PHE A 34 20.00 19.51 16.15
CA PHE A 34 21.35 19.61 15.61
C PHE A 34 21.35 20.04 14.12
N MET A 35 20.48 19.45 13.32
CA MET A 35 20.36 19.72 11.89
C MET A 35 19.91 21.16 11.60
N GLU A 36 18.96 21.68 12.39
CA GLU A 36 18.49 23.06 12.32
C GLU A 36 19.61 24.04 12.66
N HIS A 37 20.30 23.83 13.79
CA HIS A 37 21.39 24.71 14.21
C HIS A 37 22.58 24.70 13.23
N LYS A 38 22.89 23.56 12.61
CA LYS A 38 23.98 23.45 11.63
C LYS A 38 23.60 23.87 10.21
N TYR A 39 22.34 24.23 9.96
CA TYR A 39 21.83 24.62 8.64
C TYR A 39 22.17 23.59 7.55
N ILE A 40 21.97 22.30 7.82
CA ILE A 40 22.29 21.26 6.83
C ILE A 40 21.27 21.29 5.68
N PRO A 41 21.73 21.48 4.43
CA PRO A 41 20.81 21.62 3.31
C PRO A 41 20.10 20.29 2.98
N PRO A 42 18.84 20.31 2.49
CA PRO A 42 18.00 19.13 2.27
C PRO A 42 18.68 17.94 1.58
N TYR A 43 19.45 18.20 0.52
CA TYR A 43 20.14 17.17 -0.25
C TYR A 43 21.27 16.43 0.49
N LYS A 44 21.73 16.94 1.64
CA LYS A 44 22.72 16.27 2.51
C LYS A 44 22.10 15.59 3.72
N GLN A 45 20.81 15.82 3.99
CA GLN A 45 20.21 15.45 5.27
C GLN A 45 20.10 13.94 5.48
N THR A 46 19.69 13.20 4.46
CA THR A 46 19.58 11.73 4.51
C THR A 46 20.93 11.07 4.76
N ARG A 47 21.98 11.54 4.08
CA ARG A 47 23.35 11.07 4.33
C ARG A 47 23.78 11.35 5.78
N LYS A 48 23.53 12.57 6.27
CA LYS A 48 23.84 12.95 7.65
C LYS A 48 23.08 12.10 8.67
N PHE A 49 21.82 11.77 8.39
CA PHE A 49 21.05 10.86 9.23
C PHE A 49 21.78 9.52 9.43
N PHE A 50 22.25 8.89 8.35
CA PHE A 50 22.96 7.61 8.43
C PHE A 50 24.33 7.72 9.11
N GLU A 51 25.06 8.82 8.90
CA GLU A 51 26.33 9.10 9.58
C GLU A 51 26.17 9.17 11.11
N TYR A 52 25.02 9.64 11.61
CA TYR A 52 24.77 9.80 13.05
C TYR A 52 24.00 8.65 13.70
N ILE A 53 23.04 8.03 13.00
CA ILE A 53 22.21 6.97 13.58
C ILE A 53 23.02 5.70 13.86
N GLY A 54 24.10 5.48 13.10
CA GLY A 54 25.03 4.37 13.27
C GLY A 54 24.54 3.06 12.67
N PHE A 55 25.27 1.98 12.99
CA PHE A 55 25.09 0.64 12.42
C PHE A 55 23.67 0.09 12.62
N LEU A 56 23.10 0.22 13.82
CA LEU A 56 21.73 -0.24 14.09
C LEU A 56 20.70 0.44 13.19
N GLY A 57 20.84 1.73 12.92
CA GLY A 57 19.94 2.41 11.99
C GLY A 57 20.12 1.98 10.54
N GLU A 58 21.36 1.66 10.13
CA GLU A 58 21.63 1.05 8.82
C GLU A 58 20.95 -0.32 8.67
N GLU A 59 21.08 -1.19 9.68
CA GLU A 59 20.43 -2.51 9.73
C GLU A 59 18.91 -2.39 9.64
N ILE A 60 18.31 -1.51 10.45
CA ILE A 60 16.85 -1.23 10.40
C ILE A 60 16.43 -0.85 8.98
N ALA A 61 17.14 0.09 8.36
CA ALA A 61 16.81 0.56 7.01
C ALA A 61 16.94 -0.56 5.97
N ASN A 62 17.99 -1.37 6.04
CA ASN A 62 18.28 -2.39 5.03
C ASN A 62 17.39 -3.63 5.15
N ASP A 63 17.00 -4.02 6.37
CA ASP A 63 16.34 -5.30 6.59
C ASP A 63 14.82 -5.14 6.79
N TYR A 64 14.38 -4.02 7.40
CA TYR A 64 12.99 -3.87 7.83
C TYR A 64 12.21 -2.81 7.05
N LEU A 65 12.85 -1.74 6.58
CA LEU A 65 12.15 -0.64 5.90
C LEU A 65 12.00 -0.85 4.39
N TYR A 66 10.78 -0.75 3.86
CA TYR A 66 10.55 -0.78 2.42
C TYR A 66 10.88 0.56 1.76
N PHE A 67 11.64 0.54 0.66
CA PHE A 67 11.88 1.69 -0.21
C PHE A 67 11.65 1.26 -1.66
N GLU A 68 10.78 1.97 -2.37
CA GLU A 68 10.59 1.75 -3.80
C GLU A 68 11.82 2.20 -4.61
N GLU A 69 12.23 3.45 -4.38
CA GLU A 69 13.43 4.04 -4.95
C GLU A 69 14.64 3.74 -4.04
N SER A 70 15.84 4.07 -4.52
CA SER A 70 17.03 3.89 -3.70
C SER A 70 16.94 4.70 -2.40
N ARG A 71 17.52 4.18 -1.31
CA ARG A 71 17.62 4.88 -0.02
C ARG A 71 18.28 6.26 -0.15
N SER A 72 19.18 6.44 -1.13
CA SER A 72 19.82 7.71 -1.47
C SER A 72 18.86 8.76 -2.04
N GLU A 73 17.75 8.34 -2.66
CA GLU A 73 16.74 9.23 -3.23
C GLU A 73 15.65 9.61 -2.22
N THR A 74 15.59 8.90 -1.08
CA THR A 74 14.61 9.17 -0.03
C THR A 74 14.96 10.43 0.75
N ASN A 75 14.01 11.37 0.84
CA ASN A 75 14.17 12.58 1.64
C ASN A 75 14.08 12.28 3.16
N LEU A 76 14.69 13.15 3.98
CA LEU A 76 14.76 12.96 5.43
C LEU A 76 13.37 12.84 6.10
N VAL A 77 12.36 13.58 5.62
CA VAL A 77 11.01 13.55 6.21
C VAL A 77 10.37 12.17 6.03
N THR A 78 10.46 11.60 4.83
CA THR A 78 9.99 10.24 4.55
C THR A 78 10.77 9.23 5.39
N LEU A 79 12.10 9.36 5.44
CA LEU A 79 12.94 8.45 6.21
C LEU A 79 12.57 8.44 7.70
N LEU A 80 12.48 9.61 8.32
CA LEU A 80 12.07 9.76 9.72
C LEU A 80 10.70 9.15 9.97
N PHE A 81 9.75 9.33 9.05
CA PHE A 81 8.42 8.72 9.15
C PHE A 81 8.48 7.18 9.14
N LYS A 82 9.30 6.57 8.28
CA LYS A 82 9.44 5.10 8.23
C LYS A 82 10.04 4.55 9.53
N PHE A 83 11.05 5.22 10.07
CA PHE A 83 11.60 4.89 11.40
C PHE A 83 10.60 5.14 12.53
N ASP A 84 9.83 6.23 12.49
CA ASP A 84 8.77 6.51 13.47
C ASP A 84 7.76 5.35 13.52
N VAL A 85 7.41 4.79 12.36
CA VAL A 85 6.52 3.61 12.27
C VAL A 85 7.21 2.34 12.79
N TYR A 86 8.47 2.10 12.42
CA TYR A 86 9.23 0.94 12.90
C TYR A 86 9.29 0.90 14.44
N PHE A 87 9.70 2.01 15.06
CA PHE A 87 9.81 2.10 16.51
C PHE A 87 8.45 2.17 17.22
N MET A 88 7.39 2.60 16.53
CA MET A 88 6.03 2.59 17.08
C MET A 88 5.48 1.17 17.26
N PHE A 89 5.75 0.30 16.30
CA PHE A 89 5.25 -1.07 16.28
C PHE A 89 6.34 -2.12 16.57
N ALA A 90 7.51 -1.72 17.08
CA ALA A 90 8.63 -2.63 17.30
C ALA A 90 8.18 -3.87 18.11
N GLY A 91 8.30 -5.05 17.50
CA GLY A 91 7.87 -6.33 18.08
C GLY A 91 6.40 -6.73 17.82
N VAL A 92 5.59 -5.87 17.23
CA VAL A 92 4.23 -6.20 16.78
C VAL A 92 4.32 -6.83 15.40
N THR A 93 4.01 -8.13 15.32
CA THR A 93 3.93 -8.90 14.08
C THR A 93 2.57 -9.59 14.00
N LYS A 94 2.13 -9.92 12.79
CA LYS A 94 0.89 -10.69 12.60
C LYS A 94 1.12 -12.15 13.03
N PRO A 95 0.39 -12.67 14.02
CA PRO A 95 0.42 -14.10 14.35
C PRO A 95 -0.14 -14.94 13.20
N ASN A 96 0.41 -16.14 13.01
CA ASN A 96 0.05 -17.05 11.90
C ASN A 96 -1.44 -17.47 11.86
N TYR A 97 -2.13 -17.45 13.01
CA TYR A 97 -3.52 -17.89 13.15
C TYR A 97 -4.52 -16.72 13.17
N GLN A 98 -4.04 -15.48 13.16
CA GLN A 98 -4.89 -14.29 13.23
C GLN A 98 -5.30 -13.86 11.81
N SER A 99 -6.51 -13.34 11.65
CA SER A 99 -6.92 -12.74 10.36
C SER A 99 -6.19 -11.41 10.13
N ILE A 100 -6.06 -10.99 8.87
CA ILE A 100 -5.47 -9.68 8.56
C ILE A 100 -6.32 -8.56 9.18
N GLU A 101 -7.65 -8.68 9.14
CA GLU A 101 -8.56 -7.69 9.72
C GLU A 101 -8.33 -7.52 11.23
N GLU A 102 -8.17 -8.61 11.97
CA GLU A 102 -7.87 -8.57 13.40
C GLU A 102 -6.48 -7.95 13.66
N TYR A 103 -5.50 -8.24 12.81
CA TYR A 103 -4.18 -7.60 12.87
C TYR A 103 -4.25 -6.09 12.61
N ILE A 104 -5.04 -5.64 11.64
CA ILE A 104 -5.26 -4.21 11.37
C ILE A 104 -5.90 -3.50 12.56
N LEU A 105 -6.87 -4.13 13.24
CA LEU A 105 -7.48 -3.58 14.45
C LEU A 105 -6.45 -3.42 15.57
N LEU A 106 -5.54 -4.39 15.75
CA LEU A 106 -4.43 -4.27 16.70
C LEU A 106 -3.52 -3.09 16.34
N LEU A 107 -3.13 -2.95 15.07
CA LEU A 107 -2.30 -1.84 14.62
C LEU A 107 -2.98 -0.48 14.81
N GLN A 108 -4.30 -0.38 14.59
CA GLN A 108 -5.09 0.81 14.87
C GLN A 108 -5.01 1.18 16.35
N CYS A 109 -5.29 0.21 17.23
CA CYS A 109 -5.25 0.40 18.68
C CYS A 109 -3.88 0.89 19.16
N VAL A 110 -2.80 0.28 18.69
CA VAL A 110 -1.43 0.72 19.02
C VAL A 110 -1.17 2.13 18.49
N ALA A 111 -1.54 2.44 17.23
CA ALA A 111 -1.32 3.77 16.65
C ALA A 111 -2.06 4.89 17.39
N GLU A 112 -3.28 4.62 17.85
CA GLU A 112 -4.12 5.56 18.61
C GLU A 112 -3.54 5.82 20.00
N GLN A 113 -3.02 4.79 20.67
CA GLN A 113 -2.42 4.92 22.00
C GLN A 113 -1.05 5.60 21.97
N THR A 114 -0.30 5.43 20.89
CA THR A 114 1.11 5.79 20.82
C THR A 114 1.37 7.20 20.29
N GLY A 115 0.41 7.86 19.63
CA GLY A 115 0.65 9.20 19.11
C GLY A 115 -0.61 9.97 18.74
N ASN A 116 -0.48 11.30 18.66
CA ASN A 116 -1.51 12.18 18.13
C ASN A 116 -1.44 12.22 16.59
N ASN A 117 -1.59 11.05 15.97
CA ASN A 117 -1.44 10.88 14.52
C ASN A 117 -2.73 11.24 13.81
N LYS A 118 -2.73 12.39 13.12
CA LYS A 118 -3.84 12.83 12.27
C LYS A 118 -4.13 11.90 11.08
N ASN A 119 -3.26 10.92 10.81
CA ASN A 119 -3.41 10.00 9.68
C ASN A 119 -2.95 8.58 10.03
N ILE A 120 -3.79 7.88 10.82
CA ILE A 120 -3.60 6.48 11.23
C ILE A 120 -3.49 5.55 10.02
N GLU A 121 -4.29 5.77 8.96
CA GLU A 121 -4.24 4.94 7.75
C GLU A 121 -2.85 4.93 7.11
N LYS A 122 -2.18 6.09 7.04
CA LYS A 122 -0.82 6.20 6.49
C LYS A 122 0.19 5.40 7.33
N VAL A 123 0.07 5.45 8.65
CA VAL A 123 0.94 4.73 9.60
C VAL A 123 0.78 3.22 9.44
N ILE A 124 -0.45 2.73 9.38
CA ILE A 124 -0.75 1.31 9.19
C ILE A 124 -0.26 0.83 7.83
N LYS A 125 -0.48 1.62 6.78
CA LYS A 125 0.01 1.30 5.44
C LYS A 125 1.53 1.11 5.42
N GLU A 126 2.27 2.02 6.04
CA GLU A 126 3.73 1.91 6.13
C GLU A 126 4.14 0.67 6.93
N LYS A 127 3.45 0.36 8.03
CA LYS A 127 3.71 -0.85 8.81
C LYS A 127 3.51 -2.13 7.99
N ILE A 128 2.43 -2.21 7.20
CA ILE A 128 2.20 -3.36 6.30
C ILE A 128 3.32 -3.49 5.26
N LEU A 129 3.83 -2.38 4.72
CA LEU A 129 4.94 -2.44 3.76
C LEU A 129 6.23 -2.96 4.42
N GLN A 130 6.48 -2.61 5.69
CA GLN A 130 7.58 -3.17 6.47
C GLN A 130 7.39 -4.67 6.71
N ASP A 131 6.18 -5.10 7.08
CA ASP A 131 5.86 -6.52 7.27
C ASP A 131 6.00 -7.30 5.96
N PHE A 132 5.54 -6.75 4.83
CA PHE A 132 5.71 -7.38 3.52
C PHE A 132 7.18 -7.62 3.15
N LYS A 133 8.07 -6.72 3.60
CA LYS A 133 9.50 -6.86 3.41
C LYS A 133 10.04 -7.99 4.30
N CYS A 134 9.70 -7.96 5.59
CA CYS A 134 10.17 -8.92 6.58
C CYS A 134 9.70 -10.35 6.27
N ASP A 135 8.43 -10.50 5.88
CA ASP A 135 7.80 -11.81 5.63
C ASP A 135 8.01 -12.32 4.19
N ASN A 136 8.84 -11.63 3.40
CA ASN A 136 9.09 -11.93 2.00
C ASN A 136 7.81 -11.92 1.12
N THR A 137 6.75 -11.26 1.58
CA THR A 137 5.43 -11.20 0.93
C THR A 137 5.51 -10.56 -0.44
N PHE A 138 6.39 -9.57 -0.67
CA PHE A 138 6.58 -8.99 -2.02
C PHE A 138 6.96 -10.04 -3.08
N ASN A 139 7.80 -11.01 -2.73
CA ASN A 139 8.18 -12.08 -3.65
C ASN A 139 7.06 -13.13 -3.80
N GLN A 140 6.27 -13.34 -2.74
CA GLN A 140 5.06 -14.17 -2.84
C GLN A 140 4.02 -13.53 -3.77
N ILE A 141 3.80 -12.22 -3.68
CA ILE A 141 2.90 -11.48 -4.57
C ILE A 141 3.36 -11.63 -6.03
N LYS A 142 4.64 -11.39 -6.30
CA LYS A 142 5.22 -11.51 -7.65
C LYS A 142 5.12 -12.92 -8.24
N SER A 143 5.24 -13.96 -7.42
CA SER A 143 5.22 -15.36 -7.87
C SER A 143 3.82 -15.98 -7.96
N ARG A 144 2.90 -15.59 -7.07
CA ARG A 144 1.58 -16.21 -6.92
C ARG A 144 0.48 -15.52 -7.72
N ILE A 145 0.60 -14.21 -7.91
CA ILE A 145 -0.51 -13.42 -8.45
C ILE A 145 -0.25 -13.16 -9.93
N LEU A 146 -1.21 -13.52 -10.78
CA LEU A 146 -1.34 -13.11 -12.20
C LEU A 146 -1.57 -11.58 -12.34
N MET A 147 -0.97 -10.78 -11.45
CA MET A 147 -1.07 -9.34 -11.39
C MET A 147 0.30 -8.67 -11.64
N PRO A 148 0.86 -8.81 -12.85
CA PRO A 148 2.22 -8.36 -13.17
C PRO A 148 2.39 -6.83 -13.28
N CYS A 149 1.45 -6.02 -12.77
CA CYS A 149 1.40 -4.59 -13.07
C CYS A 149 1.63 -3.67 -11.86
N ILE A 150 1.96 -4.21 -10.69
CA ILE A 150 2.28 -3.39 -9.52
C ILE A 150 3.78 -3.12 -9.54
N THR A 151 4.16 -1.92 -9.98
CA THR A 151 5.54 -1.46 -9.90
C THR A 151 5.83 -0.90 -8.52
N ASN A 152 4.99 0.03 -8.03
CA ASN A 152 5.20 0.72 -6.77
C ASN A 152 4.08 0.47 -5.74
N TYR A 153 4.40 -0.27 -4.67
CA TYR A 153 3.48 -0.62 -3.60
C TYR A 153 3.13 0.56 -2.68
N GLU A 154 4.00 1.58 -2.58
CA GLU A 154 3.72 2.81 -1.83
C GLU A 154 2.61 3.64 -2.46
N THR A 155 2.18 3.35 -3.70
CA THR A 155 1.05 4.04 -4.33
C THR A 155 -0.31 3.43 -3.99
N LEU A 156 -0.33 2.19 -3.49
CA LEU A 156 -1.55 1.42 -3.23
C LEU A 156 -2.31 1.96 -2.01
N ALA A 157 -3.63 1.85 -2.00
CA ALA A 157 -4.43 2.11 -0.81
C ALA A 157 -4.28 0.97 0.21
N LEU A 158 -4.60 1.23 1.48
CA LEU A 158 -4.53 0.23 2.55
C LEU A 158 -5.34 -1.03 2.20
N HIS A 159 -6.56 -0.87 1.68
CA HIS A 159 -7.41 -2.01 1.30
C HIS A 159 -6.84 -2.83 0.13
N GLU A 160 -6.04 -2.22 -0.75
CA GLU A 160 -5.36 -2.93 -1.83
C GLU A 160 -4.21 -3.77 -1.29
N LEU A 161 -3.44 -3.26 -0.32
CA LEU A 161 -2.40 -4.03 0.36
C LEU A 161 -2.98 -5.21 1.16
N ILE A 162 -4.04 -4.96 1.95
CA ILE A 162 -4.74 -6.01 2.70
C ILE A 162 -5.23 -7.12 1.77
N PHE A 163 -5.78 -6.74 0.62
CA PHE A 163 -6.19 -7.71 -0.39
C PHE A 163 -5.01 -8.56 -0.89
N LEU A 164 -3.88 -7.95 -1.27
CA LEU A 164 -2.71 -8.69 -1.74
C LEU A 164 -2.18 -9.68 -0.70
N TRP A 165 -2.14 -9.27 0.57
CA TRP A 165 -1.72 -10.14 1.66
C TRP A 165 -2.69 -11.33 1.84
N ASN A 166 -3.99 -11.07 1.85
CA ASN A 166 -5.01 -12.13 1.91
C ASN A 166 -4.90 -13.11 0.72
N GLU A 167 -4.58 -12.62 -0.49
CA GLU A 167 -4.33 -13.49 -1.64
C GLU A 167 -3.09 -14.36 -1.46
N CYS A 168 -2.02 -13.84 -0.84
CA CYS A 168 -0.82 -14.62 -0.53
C CYS A 168 -1.08 -15.69 0.53
N GLU A 169 -1.95 -15.43 1.51
CA GLU A 169 -2.31 -16.39 2.55
C GLU A 169 -3.32 -17.46 2.09
N ARG A 170 -3.81 -17.41 0.84
CA ARG A 170 -4.68 -18.47 0.31
C ARG A 170 -3.95 -19.82 0.26
N PRO A 171 -4.58 -20.90 0.76
CA PRO A 171 -4.06 -22.26 0.62
C PRO A 171 -3.73 -22.63 -0.83
N VAL A 172 -2.60 -23.32 -1.03
CA VAL A 172 -2.07 -23.67 -2.36
C VAL A 172 -3.04 -24.57 -3.13
N GLU A 173 -3.78 -25.43 -2.44
CA GLU A 173 -4.78 -26.33 -3.02
C GLU A 173 -5.93 -25.55 -3.67
N LEU A 174 -6.33 -24.43 -3.06
CA LEU A 174 -7.34 -23.53 -3.63
C LEU A 174 -6.77 -22.81 -4.86
N GLN A 175 -5.49 -22.48 -4.84
CA GLN A 175 -4.82 -21.82 -5.96
C GLN A 175 -4.73 -22.73 -7.19
N GLN A 176 -4.36 -23.99 -7.02
CA GLN A 176 -4.36 -25.00 -8.09
C GLN A 176 -5.76 -25.19 -8.67
N TYR A 177 -6.79 -25.28 -7.82
CA TYR A 177 -8.18 -25.34 -8.26
C TYR A 177 -8.60 -24.10 -9.07
N MET A 178 -8.20 -22.90 -8.66
CA MET A 178 -8.50 -21.67 -9.39
C MET A 178 -7.79 -21.57 -10.76
N LEU A 179 -6.54 -22.05 -10.85
CA LEU A 179 -5.81 -22.15 -12.14
C LEU A 179 -6.52 -23.11 -13.10
N HIS A 180 -7.08 -24.22 -12.60
CA HIS A 180 -7.88 -25.12 -13.44
C HIS A 180 -9.18 -24.48 -13.96
N LEU A 181 -9.85 -23.65 -13.15
CA LEU A 181 -11.04 -22.90 -13.59
C LEU A 181 -10.71 -21.84 -14.64
N GLN A 182 -9.51 -21.27 -14.64
CA GLN A 182 -9.06 -20.28 -15.63
C GLN A 182 -8.77 -20.92 -17.00
N ASN A 183 -8.21 -22.12 -17.01
CA ASN A 183 -7.86 -22.83 -18.25
C ASN A 183 -9.05 -23.60 -18.86
N GLY A 184 -10.07 -23.91 -18.06
CA GLY A 184 -11.33 -24.46 -18.55
C GLY A 184 -12.25 -23.35 -19.05
N LYS A 185 -12.40 -23.19 -20.37
CA LYS A 185 -13.59 -22.51 -20.94
C LYS A 185 -14.80 -23.06 -20.22
N ASN A 186 -15.55 -22.21 -19.49
CA ASN A 186 -16.82 -22.51 -18.82
C ASN A 186 -17.49 -23.79 -19.33
N THR A 187 -17.06 -24.95 -18.85
CA THR A 187 -17.85 -26.15 -18.95
C THR A 187 -18.71 -26.06 -17.72
N SER A 188 -19.84 -25.38 -17.89
CA SER A 188 -21.10 -25.90 -17.37
C SER A 188 -21.30 -27.33 -17.90
N GLN A 189 -20.41 -28.25 -17.53
CA GLN A 189 -20.66 -29.67 -17.66
C GLN A 189 -21.66 -29.96 -16.57
N CYS A 190 -22.92 -29.90 -16.98
CA CYS A 190 -24.04 -30.50 -16.29
C CYS A 190 -23.54 -31.82 -15.69
N LEU A 191 -23.47 -31.89 -14.36
CA LEU A 191 -23.19 -33.15 -13.68
C LEU A 191 -24.18 -34.19 -14.24
N PRO A 192 -23.73 -35.42 -14.55
CA PRO A 192 -24.65 -36.47 -14.97
C PRO A 192 -25.80 -36.55 -13.94
N LYS A 193 -27.05 -36.58 -14.44
CA LYS A 193 -28.30 -36.49 -13.66
C LYS A 193 -28.41 -37.45 -12.48
N THR A 194 -27.52 -38.43 -12.40
CA THR A 194 -27.46 -39.48 -11.38
C THR A 194 -26.59 -39.12 -10.17
N SER A 195 -25.77 -38.07 -10.24
CA SER A 195 -24.83 -37.65 -9.19
C SER A 195 -25.38 -36.52 -8.32
N CYS A 196 -24.99 -36.47 -7.04
CA CYS A 196 -25.50 -35.44 -6.11
C CYS A 196 -25.08 -34.03 -6.54
N SER A 197 -26.03 -33.10 -6.63
CA SER A 197 -25.83 -31.71 -7.01
C SER A 197 -24.99 -30.89 -6.02
N PHE A 198 -24.78 -31.39 -4.80
CA PHE A 198 -24.05 -30.68 -3.74
C PHE A 198 -22.58 -31.10 -3.65
N CYS A 199 -22.28 -32.39 -3.83
CA CYS A 199 -20.91 -32.91 -3.68
C CYS A 199 -20.34 -33.57 -4.94
N GLY A 200 -21.18 -33.81 -5.96
CA GLY A 200 -20.80 -34.45 -7.22
C GLY A 200 -20.41 -35.92 -7.12
N ARG A 201 -20.85 -36.61 -6.06
CA ARG A 201 -20.66 -38.05 -5.86
C ARG A 201 -22.01 -38.76 -5.75
N HIS A 202 -22.02 -40.07 -5.95
CA HIS A 202 -23.18 -40.91 -5.63
C HIS A 202 -23.20 -41.23 -4.14
N HIS A 203 -24.32 -40.94 -3.48
CA HIS A 203 -24.59 -41.32 -2.10
C HIS A 203 -26.10 -41.31 -1.84
N VAL A 204 -26.54 -41.95 -0.76
CA VAL A 204 -27.93 -41.87 -0.28
C VAL A 204 -28.23 -40.48 0.29
N SER A 205 -29.47 -40.00 0.14
CA SER A 205 -29.90 -38.60 0.33
C SER A 205 -29.44 -37.94 1.66
N MET A 206 -29.24 -38.72 2.72
CA MET A 206 -28.94 -38.22 4.08
C MET A 206 -27.45 -38.19 4.45
N LYS A 207 -26.54 -38.66 3.59
CA LYS A 207 -25.08 -38.68 3.84
C LYS A 207 -24.30 -37.92 2.78
N CYS A 208 -24.66 -36.66 2.55
CA CYS A 208 -23.90 -35.83 1.64
C CYS A 208 -22.55 -35.46 2.26
N TYR A 209 -21.45 -35.81 1.60
CA TYR A 209 -20.10 -35.45 2.03
C TYR A 209 -19.85 -33.94 2.07
N ALA A 210 -20.69 -33.16 1.37
CA ALA A 210 -20.61 -31.70 1.43
C ALA A 210 -21.37 -31.10 2.62
N ALA A 211 -22.12 -31.89 3.41
CA ALA A 211 -22.83 -31.38 4.58
C ALA A 211 -21.85 -30.74 5.58
N GLY A 212 -22.15 -29.50 6.01
CA GLY A 212 -21.28 -28.70 6.87
C GLY A 212 -20.03 -28.13 6.19
N GLN A 213 -19.75 -28.49 4.93
CA GLN A 213 -18.60 -27.99 4.19
C GLN A 213 -18.92 -26.61 3.60
N LYS A 214 -18.03 -25.64 3.84
CA LYS A 214 -18.15 -24.30 3.26
C LYS A 214 -17.61 -24.30 1.84
N CYS A 215 -18.45 -23.94 0.89
CA CYS A 215 -18.06 -23.71 -0.49
C CYS A 215 -17.10 -22.52 -0.56
N TYR A 216 -15.90 -22.74 -1.09
CA TYR A 216 -14.93 -21.66 -1.23
C TYR A 216 -15.20 -20.74 -2.43
N ASN A 217 -16.06 -21.13 -3.38
CA ASN A 217 -16.49 -20.24 -4.47
C ASN A 217 -17.45 -19.17 -3.97
N CYS A 218 -18.51 -19.55 -3.25
CA CYS A 218 -19.56 -18.61 -2.81
C CYS A 218 -19.62 -18.34 -1.30
N GLY A 219 -18.91 -19.11 -0.48
CA GLY A 219 -18.90 -19.01 0.99
C GLY A 219 -20.10 -19.65 1.69
N GLU A 220 -21.04 -20.27 0.97
CA GLU A 220 -22.21 -20.94 1.57
C GLU A 220 -21.89 -22.39 1.93
N LEU A 221 -22.65 -22.95 2.88
CA LEU A 221 -22.45 -24.31 3.34
C LEU A 221 -23.10 -25.34 2.40
N ASN A 222 -22.79 -26.61 2.64
CA ASN A 222 -23.49 -27.78 2.10
C ASN A 222 -23.23 -28.07 0.62
N HIS A 223 -22.21 -27.48 0.00
CA HIS A 223 -21.75 -27.88 -1.34
C HIS A 223 -20.26 -27.65 -1.56
N TYR A 224 -19.67 -28.39 -2.50
CA TYR A 224 -18.29 -28.16 -2.95
C TYR A 224 -18.23 -27.10 -4.04
N ALA A 225 -17.09 -26.42 -4.16
CA ALA A 225 -16.85 -25.37 -5.15
C ALA A 225 -17.19 -25.81 -6.60
N ARG A 226 -16.82 -27.04 -6.98
CA ARG A 226 -17.14 -27.63 -8.30
C ARG A 226 -18.63 -27.86 -8.57
N CYS A 227 -19.44 -27.85 -7.53
CA CYS A 227 -20.89 -28.03 -7.57
C CYS A 227 -21.63 -26.71 -7.28
N CYS A 228 -20.90 -25.60 -7.19
CA CYS A 228 -21.49 -24.30 -6.90
C CYS A 228 -22.32 -23.83 -8.09
N ALA A 229 -23.61 -23.60 -7.86
CA ALA A 229 -24.51 -23.04 -8.85
C ALA A 229 -24.22 -21.55 -9.15
N LYS A 230 -23.41 -20.87 -8.32
CA LYS A 230 -23.05 -19.48 -8.53
C LYS A 230 -21.90 -19.38 -9.53
N THR A 231 -22.07 -18.48 -10.48
CA THR A 231 -21.06 -18.12 -11.47
C THR A 231 -19.81 -17.58 -10.79
N TYR A 232 -18.67 -18.15 -11.20
CA TYR A 232 -17.35 -17.76 -10.73
C TYR A 232 -16.67 -16.92 -11.81
N VAL A 233 -16.09 -15.79 -11.42
CA VAL A 233 -15.35 -14.90 -12.33
C VAL A 233 -13.88 -15.13 -12.09
N ALA A 234 -13.18 -15.60 -13.11
CA ALA A 234 -11.73 -15.76 -13.08
C ALA A 234 -11.04 -14.55 -13.71
N ASP A 235 -9.88 -14.15 -13.18
CA ASP A 235 -9.17 -12.90 -13.56
C ASP A 235 -10.12 -11.70 -13.71
N CYS A 236 -10.82 -11.38 -12.62
CA CYS A 236 -11.82 -10.33 -12.66
C CYS A 236 -11.22 -9.01 -13.18
N PRO A 237 -11.85 -8.33 -14.15
CA PRO A 237 -11.32 -7.10 -14.73
C PRO A 237 -11.26 -5.93 -13.73
N ASN A 238 -11.91 -6.05 -12.57
CA ASN A 238 -11.93 -5.01 -11.55
C ASN A 238 -10.87 -5.21 -10.46
N CYS A 239 -10.60 -6.45 -10.06
CA CYS A 239 -9.68 -6.75 -8.95
C CYS A 239 -8.49 -7.63 -9.34
N GLY A 240 -8.61 -8.42 -10.40
CA GLY A 240 -7.56 -9.32 -10.89
C GLY A 240 -7.46 -10.68 -10.21
N SER A 241 -8.19 -10.91 -9.12
CA SER A 241 -8.36 -12.26 -8.57
C SER A 241 -9.54 -12.98 -9.18
N SER A 242 -9.60 -14.27 -8.91
CA SER A 242 -10.77 -15.09 -9.14
C SER A 242 -11.68 -15.10 -7.88
N HIS A 243 -12.99 -14.90 -8.08
CA HIS A 243 -14.01 -14.83 -7.01
C HIS A 243 -15.42 -15.09 -7.56
N ALA A 244 -16.43 -15.34 -6.70
CA ALA A 244 -17.84 -15.41 -7.14
C ALA A 244 -18.33 -14.08 -7.74
N GLN A 245 -19.16 -14.13 -8.78
CA GLN A 245 -19.58 -12.95 -9.56
C GLN A 245 -20.10 -11.77 -8.72
N SER A 246 -20.82 -12.04 -7.62
CA SER A 246 -21.38 -11.01 -6.73
C SER A 246 -20.47 -10.59 -5.57
N LYS A 247 -19.26 -11.13 -5.47
CA LYS A 247 -18.34 -10.93 -4.33
C LYS A 247 -16.99 -10.33 -4.77
N CYS A 248 -17.03 -9.36 -5.68
CA CYS A 248 -15.80 -8.69 -6.12
C CYS A 248 -15.13 -7.94 -4.95
N PRO A 249 -13.87 -8.24 -4.60
CA PRO A 249 -13.14 -7.53 -3.53
C PRO A 249 -12.98 -6.03 -3.77
N ALA A 250 -13.01 -5.60 -5.02
CA ALA A 250 -12.92 -4.19 -5.38
C ALA A 250 -14.27 -3.45 -5.27
N PHE A 251 -15.39 -4.16 -5.12
CA PHE A 251 -16.71 -3.54 -5.01
C PHE A 251 -16.79 -2.63 -3.78
N GLY A 252 -17.29 -1.41 -3.95
CA GLY A 252 -17.34 -0.39 -2.90
C GLY A 252 -15.98 0.16 -2.47
N LYS A 253 -14.88 -0.24 -3.12
CA LYS A 253 -13.54 0.28 -2.83
C LYS A 253 -13.14 1.35 -3.84
N LYS A 254 -12.36 2.33 -3.36
CA LYS A 254 -11.90 3.48 -4.14
C LYS A 254 -10.50 3.21 -4.70
N CYS A 255 -10.38 3.21 -6.02
CA CYS A 255 -9.11 3.08 -6.72
C CYS A 255 -8.10 4.13 -6.26
N SER A 256 -6.91 3.72 -5.80
CA SER A 256 -5.87 4.63 -5.34
C SER A 256 -5.29 5.48 -6.48
N ARG A 257 -5.30 4.98 -7.71
CA ARG A 257 -4.79 5.65 -8.92
C ARG A 257 -5.73 6.71 -9.48
N CYS A 258 -7.02 6.39 -9.64
CA CYS A 258 -7.97 7.25 -10.35
C CYS A 258 -9.11 7.80 -9.46
N LYS A 259 -9.15 7.37 -8.19
CA LYS A 259 -10.13 7.82 -7.19
C LYS A 259 -11.60 7.49 -7.51
N GLN A 260 -11.86 6.66 -8.52
CA GLN A 260 -13.19 6.11 -8.82
C GLN A 260 -13.41 4.78 -8.08
N MET A 261 -14.66 4.32 -8.03
CA MET A 261 -15.04 3.13 -7.26
C MET A 261 -14.93 1.84 -8.08
N ASN A 262 -15.04 0.71 -7.38
CA ASN A 262 -15.31 -0.64 -7.92
C ASN A 262 -14.17 -1.30 -8.71
N HIS A 263 -12.94 -0.79 -8.64
CA HIS A 263 -11.76 -1.45 -9.21
C HIS A 263 -10.50 -1.07 -8.42
N PHE A 264 -9.48 -1.93 -8.51
CA PHE A 264 -8.14 -1.66 -7.99
C PHE A 264 -7.25 -0.95 -9.01
N SER A 265 -6.24 -0.25 -8.52
CA SER A 265 -5.32 0.61 -9.26
C SER A 265 -4.58 -0.08 -10.39
N TRP A 266 -4.19 -1.34 -10.19
CA TRP A 266 -3.53 -2.17 -11.19
C TRP A 266 -4.46 -2.67 -12.31
N LYS A 267 -5.77 -2.66 -12.09
CA LYS A 267 -6.80 -2.92 -13.13
C LYS A 267 -7.41 -1.61 -13.65
N CYS A 268 -6.91 -0.45 -13.22
CA CYS A 268 -7.40 0.84 -13.67
C CYS A 268 -6.96 1.11 -15.12
N PHE A 269 -7.93 1.17 -16.02
CA PHE A 269 -7.75 1.48 -17.45
C PHE A 269 -7.72 2.98 -17.75
N ARG A 270 -7.86 3.86 -16.74
CA ARG A 270 -7.81 5.31 -16.97
C ARG A 270 -6.39 5.75 -17.25
N GLU A 271 -6.23 6.46 -18.36
CA GLU A 271 -4.99 7.14 -18.68
C GLU A 271 -4.68 8.22 -17.63
N ILE A 272 -3.44 8.23 -17.15
CA ILE A 272 -2.93 9.26 -16.25
C ILE A 272 -1.97 10.11 -17.06
N ILE A 273 -2.25 11.40 -17.17
CA ILE A 273 -1.27 12.35 -17.70
C ILE A 273 -0.24 12.62 -16.59
N GLN A 274 1.02 12.40 -16.89
CA GLN A 274 2.13 12.81 -16.01
C GLN A 274 2.44 14.28 -16.27
N SER A 275 2.79 15.02 -15.21
CA SER A 275 3.25 16.42 -15.32
C SER A 275 2.37 17.30 -16.20
N CYS A 276 1.06 17.35 -15.90
CA CYS A 276 0.07 18.06 -16.69
C CYS A 276 0.49 19.50 -17.01
N ILE A 277 0.44 19.90 -18.28
CA ILE A 277 0.88 21.24 -18.74
C ILE A 277 0.16 22.41 -18.06
N PHE A 278 -0.99 22.17 -17.44
CA PHE A 278 -1.79 23.19 -16.79
C PHE A 278 -1.54 23.30 -15.29
N CYS A 279 -1.28 22.17 -14.61
CA CYS A 279 -1.16 22.13 -13.16
C CYS A 279 0.18 21.59 -12.63
N GLY A 280 1.03 21.06 -13.51
CA GLY A 280 2.32 20.44 -13.20
C GLY A 280 2.23 19.10 -12.45
N LYS A 281 1.03 18.64 -12.09
CA LYS A 281 0.80 17.41 -11.32
C LYS A 281 0.32 16.27 -12.22
N SER A 282 0.54 15.04 -11.76
CA SER A 282 -0.02 13.85 -12.40
C SER A 282 -1.48 13.63 -11.97
N HIS A 283 -2.39 13.42 -12.92
CA HIS A 283 -3.80 13.13 -12.65
C HIS A 283 -4.44 12.37 -13.83
N ILE A 284 -5.68 11.89 -13.69
CA ILE A 284 -6.42 11.29 -14.80
C ILE A 284 -6.44 12.25 -15.98
N ASN A 285 -6.23 11.76 -17.20
CA ASN A 285 -6.30 12.51 -18.45
C ASN A 285 -7.73 13.01 -18.73
N SER A 286 -8.17 13.96 -17.92
CA SER A 286 -9.46 14.61 -17.94
C SER A 286 -9.30 16.01 -17.36
N ARG A 287 -9.83 17.00 -18.09
CA ARG A 287 -9.75 18.40 -17.70
C ARG A 287 -10.45 18.68 -16.37
N GLN A 288 -11.55 17.99 -16.09
CA GLN A 288 -12.32 18.11 -14.83
C GLN A 288 -11.51 17.64 -13.62
N MET A 289 -10.59 16.69 -13.80
CA MET A 289 -9.73 16.17 -12.72
C MET A 289 -8.47 17.01 -12.52
N CYS A 290 -8.27 18.05 -13.34
CA CYS A 290 -7.12 18.93 -13.22
C CYS A 290 -7.32 19.89 -12.04
N THR A 291 -6.40 19.89 -11.08
CA THR A 291 -6.45 20.83 -9.93
C THR A 291 -6.41 22.31 -10.35
N ALA A 292 -5.94 22.59 -11.57
CA ALA A 292 -5.93 23.93 -12.12
C ALA A 292 -7.18 24.29 -12.93
N ASN A 293 -8.15 23.38 -13.11
CA ASN A 293 -9.31 23.55 -14.00
C ASN A 293 -10.07 24.85 -13.71
N GLU A 294 -10.29 25.17 -12.44
CA GLU A 294 -11.03 26.36 -11.98
C GLU A 294 -10.10 27.47 -11.44
N LYS A 295 -8.78 27.31 -11.59
CA LYS A 295 -7.82 28.25 -11.03
C LYS A 295 -7.58 29.40 -11.98
N ARG A 296 -7.79 30.62 -11.49
CA ARG A 296 -7.45 31.87 -12.20
C ARG A 296 -5.95 32.14 -12.05
N CYS A 297 -5.28 32.32 -13.17
CA CYS A 297 -3.85 32.60 -13.23
C CYS A 297 -3.56 34.07 -12.88
N SER A 298 -2.69 34.32 -11.91
CA SER A 298 -2.29 35.69 -11.53
C SER A 298 -1.43 36.41 -12.57
N ASN A 299 -0.89 35.71 -13.58
CA ASN A 299 -0.01 36.29 -14.59
C ASN A 299 -0.75 36.73 -15.87
N CYS A 300 -1.96 36.22 -16.12
CA CYS A 300 -2.70 36.53 -17.35
C CYS A 300 -4.22 36.54 -17.19
N ASP A 301 -4.71 36.43 -15.96
CA ASP A 301 -6.13 36.43 -15.54
C ASP A 301 -7.04 35.38 -16.19
N ARG A 302 -6.49 34.47 -17.00
CA ARG A 302 -7.21 33.35 -17.59
C ARG A 302 -7.36 32.20 -16.59
N ILE A 303 -8.46 31.47 -16.71
CA ILE A 303 -8.77 30.30 -15.87
C ILE A 303 -8.14 29.04 -16.50
N GLY A 304 -7.79 28.05 -15.67
CA GLY A 304 -7.47 26.71 -16.13
C GLY A 304 -5.99 26.33 -16.07
N HIS A 305 -5.14 27.12 -15.40
CA HIS A 305 -3.72 26.78 -15.19
C HIS A 305 -3.17 27.52 -13.97
N PHE A 306 -2.10 27.00 -13.38
CA PHE A 306 -1.36 27.71 -12.33
C PHE A 306 -0.41 28.75 -12.94
N ALA A 307 -0.10 29.80 -12.16
CA ALA A 307 0.75 30.91 -12.59
C ALA A 307 2.14 30.45 -13.06
N ASN A 308 2.73 29.48 -12.37
CA ASN A 308 4.01 28.86 -12.74
C ASN A 308 3.95 28.06 -14.07
N MET A 309 2.76 27.67 -14.51
CA MET A 309 2.51 26.98 -15.78
C MET A 309 2.07 27.96 -16.90
N CYS A 310 2.10 29.28 -16.65
CA CYS A 310 1.65 30.27 -17.62
C CYS A 310 2.66 30.45 -18.77
N TYR A 311 2.25 30.12 -19.99
CA TYR A 311 3.09 30.29 -21.19
C TYR A 311 3.51 31.74 -21.45
N ARG A 312 2.68 32.73 -21.08
CA ARG A 312 3.00 34.16 -21.23
C ARG A 312 4.16 34.61 -20.33
N HIS A 313 4.46 33.87 -19.26
CA HIS A 313 5.58 34.17 -18.36
C HIS A 313 6.89 33.49 -18.82
N ARG A 314 6.83 32.42 -19.64
CA ARG A 314 8.06 31.74 -20.13
C ARG A 314 8.84 32.59 -21.14
N ASN A 315 8.16 33.37 -21.97
CA ASN A 315 8.80 34.22 -22.99
C ASN A 315 9.56 35.44 -22.44
N VAL A 316 9.46 35.73 -21.14
CA VAL A 316 10.19 36.85 -20.51
C VAL A 316 11.59 36.42 -20.02
N ARG A 317 11.83 35.12 -19.79
CA ARG A 317 13.10 34.60 -19.28
C ARG A 317 14.04 34.02 -20.33
N SER A 318 13.59 33.80 -21.56
CA SER A 318 14.38 33.30 -22.69
C SER A 318 14.95 34.42 -23.59
N GLY A 319 14.89 35.67 -23.13
CA GLY A 319 15.42 36.85 -23.81
C GLY A 319 16.44 37.62 -22.95
N ARG A 320 17.45 36.92 -22.45
CA ARG A 320 18.68 37.52 -21.92
C ARG A 320 19.88 36.73 -22.40
#